data_AF-A0A9E4GB52-F1
#
_entry.id   AF-A0A9E4GB52-F1
#
_cell.length_a   1.000
_cell.length_b   1.000
_cell.length_c   1.000
_cell.angle_alpha   90.00
_cell.angle_beta   90.00
_cell.angle_gamma   90.00
#
_symmetry.space_group_name_H-M   'P 1'
#
loop_
_entity.id
_entity.type
_entity.pdbx_description
1 polymer ?
#
loop_
_entity_poly.entity_id
_entity_poly.type
_entity_poly.pdbx_seq_one_letter_code
_entity_poly.pdbx_strand_id
1 'polypeptide(L)'
;MARGARNPRRDRAGGAPADRLLAMVMALAGEVSVLHERLDTIERLAAAKGVLSAADIDAYEPDEAALAARDRWRAGFLDRVLRIVRAGEETEEAYAEIVREISAETENTPRR
;
A
#
# COMPACT_ATOMS: atom_id res chain seq x y z
N MET A 1 -30.07 -31.87 28.32
CA MET A 1 -29.50 -30.60 28.78
C MET A 1 -27.97 -30.70 28.74
N ALA A 2 -27.32 -30.33 27.64
CA ALA A 2 -25.86 -30.31 27.52
C ALA A 2 -25.41 -28.89 27.18
N ARG A 3 -24.69 -28.25 28.11
CA ARG A 3 -24.10 -26.92 27.93
C ARG A 3 -23.00 -27.03 26.89
N GLY A 4 -23.15 -26.35 25.75
CA GLY A 4 -22.10 -26.22 24.75
C GLY A 4 -20.87 -25.58 25.39
N ALA A 5 -19.77 -26.33 25.44
CA ALA A 5 -18.48 -25.81 25.89
C ALA A 5 -18.05 -24.70 24.94
N ARG A 6 -17.93 -23.47 25.45
CA ARG A 6 -17.31 -22.35 24.75
C ARG A 6 -15.85 -22.72 24.48
N ASN A 7 -15.47 -22.82 23.21
CA ASN A 7 -14.11 -23.17 22.78
C ASN A 7 -13.22 -21.92 22.83
N PRO A 8 -12.30 -21.77 23.82
CA PRO A 8 -11.52 -20.54 24.02
C PRO A 8 -10.56 -20.22 22.88
N ARG A 9 -10.33 -21.16 21.94
CA ARG A 9 -9.51 -20.94 20.75
C ARG A 9 -10.25 -20.14 19.67
N ARG A 10 -11.59 -20.08 19.73
CA ARG A 10 -12.42 -19.34 18.76
C ARG A 10 -12.55 -17.85 19.15
N ASP A 11 -12.31 -17.53 20.41
CA ASP A 11 -12.56 -16.22 21.02
C ASP A 11 -11.38 -15.24 20.86
N ARG A 12 -10.21 -15.71 20.40
CA ARG A 12 -9.00 -14.88 20.24
C ARG A 12 -8.69 -14.43 18.81
N ALA A 13 -9.62 -14.62 17.88
CA ALA A 13 -9.52 -14.10 16.51
C ALA A 13 -10.15 -12.70 16.37
N GLY A 14 -10.24 -11.95 17.47
CA GLY A 14 -10.84 -10.62 17.53
C GLY A 14 -10.01 -9.72 18.43
N GLY A 15 -8.77 -9.42 18.04
CA GLY A 15 -8.07 -8.28 18.61
C GLY A 15 -8.90 -7.00 18.47
N ALA A 16 -8.63 -6.01 19.32
CA ALA A 16 -9.26 -4.70 19.21
C ALA A 16 -9.13 -4.21 17.74
N PRO A 17 -10.04 -3.36 17.23
CA PRO A 17 -9.92 -2.82 15.87
C PRO A 17 -8.48 -2.32 15.54
N ALA A 18 -7.79 -1.76 16.54
CA ALA A 18 -6.38 -1.38 16.47
C ALA A 18 -5.41 -2.55 16.22
N ASP A 19 -5.58 -3.70 16.87
CA ASP A 19 -4.71 -4.88 16.68
C ASP A 19 -4.86 -5.46 15.27
N ARG A 20 -6.09 -5.43 14.73
CA ARG A 20 -6.38 -5.89 13.37
C ARG A 20 -5.78 -4.93 12.33
N LEU A 21 -5.91 -3.62 12.55
CA LEU A 21 -5.25 -2.62 11.72
C LEU A 21 -3.73 -2.79 11.74
N LEU A 22 -3.13 -2.96 12.93
CA LEU A 22 -1.69 -3.20 13.08
C LEU A 22 -1.24 -4.45 12.31
N ALA A 23 -1.98 -5.56 12.41
CA ALA A 23 -1.68 -6.77 11.65
C ALA A 23 -1.74 -6.54 10.13
N MET A 24 -2.72 -5.77 9.63
CA MET A 24 -2.81 -5.41 8.21
C MET A 24 -1.62 -4.54 7.77
N VAL A 25 -1.25 -3.54 8.58
CA VAL A 25 -0.10 -2.67 8.29
C VAL A 25 1.20 -3.46 8.27
N MET A 26 1.40 -4.38 9.22
CA MET A 26 2.60 -5.24 9.25
C MET A 26 2.69 -6.17 8.04
N ALA A 27 1.55 -6.73 7.59
CA ALA A 27 1.51 -7.53 6.37
C ALA A 27 1.87 -6.69 5.13
N LEU A 28 1.29 -5.48 5.02
CA LEU A 28 1.62 -4.52 3.96
C LEU A 28 3.10 -4.11 3.98
N ALA A 29 3.68 -3.87 5.16
CA ALA A 29 5.10 -3.55 5.30
C ALA A 29 5.99 -4.70 4.79
N GLY A 30 5.61 -5.95 5.05
CA GLY A 30 6.29 -7.12 4.50
C GLY A 30 6.25 -7.15 2.97
N GLU A 31 5.09 -6.93 2.37
CA GLU A 31 4.95 -6.86 0.90
C GLU A 31 5.76 -5.70 0.30
N VAL A 32 5.77 -4.53 0.94
CA VAL A 32 6.59 -3.38 0.52
C VAL A 32 8.09 -3.70 0.59
N SER A 33 8.54 -4.42 1.62
CA SER A 33 9.93 -4.88 1.72
C SER A 33 10.33 -5.76 0.53
N VAL A 34 9.47 -6.73 0.17
CA VAL A 34 9.70 -7.61 -0.98
C VAL A 34 9.71 -6.83 -2.29
N LEU A 35 8.82 -5.84 -2.45
CA LEU A 35 8.82 -4.97 -3.63
C LEU A 35 10.09 -4.12 -3.73
N HIS A 36 10.59 -3.61 -2.61
CA HIS A 36 11.84 -2.85 -2.55
C HIS A 36 13.05 -3.70 -2.97
N GLU A 37 13.17 -4.92 -2.44
CA GLU A 37 14.24 -5.86 -2.83
C GLU A 37 14.17 -6.23 -4.32
N ARG A 38 12.96 -6.43 -4.86
CA ARG A 38 12.76 -6.71 -6.28
C ARG A 38 13.16 -5.53 -7.16
N LEU A 39 12.86 -4.30 -6.74
CA LEU A 39 13.25 -3.10 -7.47
C LEU A 39 14.78 -2.93 -7.48
N ASP A 40 15.44 -3.02 -6.32
CA ASP A 40 16.92 -2.99 -6.22
C ASP A 40 17.57 -4.07 -7.11
N THR A 41 17.01 -5.27 -7.13
CA THR A 41 17.48 -6.36 -8.01
C THR A 41 17.36 -5.98 -9.49
N ILE A 42 16.24 -5.38 -9.90
CA ILE A 42 16.03 -4.94 -11.29
C ILE A 42 17.04 -3.85 -11.66
N GLU A 43 17.25 -2.86 -10.81
CA GLU A 43 18.19 -1.75 -11.05
C GLU A 43 19.62 -2.26 -11.20
N ARG A 44 20.07 -3.15 -10.29
CA ARG A 44 21.40 -3.76 -10.37
C ARG A 44 21.58 -4.60 -11.62
N LEU A 45 20.58 -5.39 -11.99
CA LEU A 45 20.63 -6.21 -13.20
C LEU A 45 20.62 -5.36 -14.47
N ALA A 46 19.87 -4.26 -14.49
CA ALA A 46 19.83 -3.33 -15.61
C ALA A 46 21.19 -2.61 -15.78
N ALA A 47 21.80 -2.17 -14.67
CA ALA A 47 23.12 -1.57 -14.67
C ALA A 47 24.20 -2.56 -15.10
N ALA A 48 24.19 -3.79 -14.58
CA ALA A 48 25.13 -4.84 -14.98
C ALA A 48 25.05 -5.19 -16.47
N LYS A 49 23.87 -5.01 -17.08
CA LYS A 49 23.64 -5.23 -18.53
C LYS A 49 23.83 -3.97 -19.37
N GLY A 50 24.16 -2.82 -18.76
CA GLY A 50 24.32 -1.54 -19.45
C GLY A 50 23.03 -0.98 -20.05
N VAL A 51 21.87 -1.33 -19.49
CA VAL A 51 20.55 -0.85 -19.98
C VAL A 51 20.25 0.56 -19.46
N LEU A 52 20.48 0.78 -18.16
CA LEU A 52 20.34 2.07 -17.48
C LEU A 52 21.16 2.05 -16.19
N SER A 53 21.53 3.21 -15.69
CA SER A 53 22.19 3.43 -14.39
C SER A 53 21.19 3.92 -13.34
N ALA A 54 21.58 3.87 -12.06
CA ALA A 54 20.77 4.48 -10.99
C ALA A 54 20.57 5.99 -11.22
N ALA A 55 21.60 6.68 -11.73
CA ALA A 55 21.51 8.11 -12.05
C ALA A 55 20.47 8.40 -13.15
N ASP A 56 20.27 7.48 -14.10
CA ASP A 56 19.23 7.64 -15.13
C ASP A 56 17.82 7.55 -14.53
N ILE A 57 17.64 6.77 -13.45
CA ILE A 57 16.38 6.68 -12.71
C ILE A 57 16.15 7.95 -11.90
N ASP A 58 17.17 8.43 -11.19
CA ASP A 58 17.09 9.64 -10.36
C ASP A 58 16.80 10.88 -11.21
N ALA A 59 17.37 10.94 -12.41
CA ALA A 59 17.16 12.03 -13.37
C ALA A 59 15.87 11.88 -14.20
N TYR A 60 15.10 10.80 -14.03
CA TYR A 60 13.91 10.56 -14.84
C TYR A 60 12.77 11.54 -14.52
N GLU A 61 12.49 12.42 -15.48
CA GLU A 61 11.31 13.29 -15.49
C GLU A 61 10.17 12.62 -16.28
N PRO A 62 9.07 12.22 -15.62
CA PRO A 62 7.93 11.63 -16.31
C PRO A 62 7.22 12.68 -17.16
N ASP A 63 6.84 12.29 -18.37
CA ASP A 63 5.98 13.10 -19.22
C ASP A 63 4.51 13.09 -18.72
N GLU A 64 3.67 13.94 -19.32
CA GLU A 64 2.24 14.04 -18.96
C GLU A 64 1.51 12.69 -19.09
N ALA A 65 1.90 11.86 -20.06
CA ALA A 65 1.28 10.55 -20.27
C ALA A 65 1.64 9.57 -19.14
N ALA A 66 2.90 9.56 -18.70
CA ALA A 66 3.40 8.76 -17.59
C ALA A 66 2.80 9.22 -16.26
N LEU A 67 2.67 10.53 -16.04
CA LEU A 67 1.98 11.10 -14.88
C LEU A 67 0.52 10.65 -14.85
N ALA A 68 -0.24 10.85 -15.93
CA ALA A 68 -1.63 10.44 -16.00
C ALA A 68 -1.82 8.92 -15.83
N ALA A 69 -0.89 8.11 -16.33
CA ALA A 69 -0.91 6.67 -16.11
C ALA A 69 -0.68 6.29 -14.64
N ARG A 70 0.26 6.97 -13.96
CA ARG A 70 0.52 6.79 -12.53
C ARG A 70 -0.68 7.20 -11.69
N ASP A 71 -1.36 8.30 -12.03
CA ASP A 71 -2.52 8.78 -11.30
C ASP A 71 -3.71 7.82 -11.42
N ARG A 72 -4.00 7.35 -12.64
CA ARG A 72 -5.02 6.31 -12.84
C ARG A 72 -4.70 5.03 -12.07
N TRP A 73 -3.43 4.61 -12.09
CA TRP A 73 -3.00 3.43 -11.35
C TRP A 73 -3.13 3.62 -9.83
N ARG A 74 -2.67 4.77 -9.30
CA ARG A 74 -2.75 5.12 -7.87
C ARG A 74 -4.19 5.19 -7.39
N ALA A 75 -5.07 5.86 -8.13
CA ALA A 75 -6.50 5.93 -7.81
C ALA A 75 -7.13 4.53 -7.73
N GLY A 76 -6.88 3.67 -8.73
CA GLY A 76 -7.39 2.30 -8.71
C GLY A 76 -6.77 1.42 -7.60
N PHE A 77 -5.50 1.65 -7.25
CA PHE A 77 -4.84 0.96 -6.15
C PHE A 77 -5.46 1.34 -4.80
N LEU A 78 -5.60 2.65 -4.53
CA LEU A 78 -6.22 3.17 -3.31
C LEU A 78 -7.66 2.67 -3.18
N ASP A 79 -8.43 2.70 -4.27
CA ASP A 79 -9.80 2.18 -4.28
C ASP A 79 -9.88 0.72 -3.84
N ARG A 80 -8.99 -0.15 -4.35
CA ARG A 80 -8.96 -1.57 -3.97
C ARG A 80 -8.57 -1.80 -2.52
N VAL A 81 -7.57 -1.04 -2.03
CA VAL A 81 -7.07 -1.15 -0.65
C VAL A 81 -8.13 -0.65 0.35
N LEU A 82 -8.69 0.54 0.10
CA LEU A 82 -9.62 1.22 0.99
C LEU A 82 -11.07 0.73 0.86
N ARG A 83 -11.36 -0.17 -0.09
CA ARG A 83 -12.67 -0.85 -0.19
C ARG A 83 -13.11 -1.49 1.13
N ILE A 84 -12.16 -1.96 1.95
CA ILE A 84 -12.45 -2.58 3.26
C ILE A 84 -12.98 -1.54 4.26
N VAL A 85 -12.47 -0.31 4.19
CA VAL A 85 -12.91 0.81 5.04
C VAL A 85 -14.34 1.21 4.70
N ARG A 86 -14.69 1.33 3.40
CA ARG A 86 -16.06 1.61 2.94
C ARG A 86 -17.10 0.57 3.37
N ALA A 87 -16.69 -0.68 3.57
CA ALA A 87 -17.59 -1.74 4.01
C ALA A 87 -17.89 -1.71 5.52
N GLY A 88 -17.11 -0.95 6.31
CA GLY A 88 -17.25 -0.87 7.75
C GLY A 88 -17.69 0.51 8.19
N GLU A 89 -18.97 0.83 8.10
CA GLU A 89 -19.69 1.95 8.75
C GLU A 89 -19.06 3.37 8.77
N GLU A 90 -17.93 3.61 8.10
CA GLU A 90 -17.32 4.93 7.95
C GLU A 90 -18.00 5.71 6.81
N THR A 91 -18.13 7.03 6.96
CA THR A 91 -18.80 7.87 5.98
C THR A 91 -17.96 8.06 4.71
N GLU A 92 -18.62 8.23 3.55
CA GLU A 92 -17.97 8.54 2.27
C GLU A 92 -17.07 9.81 2.34
N GLU A 93 -17.40 10.74 3.25
CA GLU A 93 -16.62 11.96 3.49
C GLU A 93 -15.28 11.68 4.15
N ALA A 94 -15.25 10.81 5.17
CA ALA A 94 -14.01 10.38 5.83
C ALA A 94 -13.09 9.63 4.86
N TYR A 95 -13.69 8.79 4.00
CA TYR A 95 -12.97 8.12 2.92
C TYR A 95 -12.32 9.11 1.93
N ALA A 96 -13.07 10.11 1.49
CA ALA A 96 -12.58 11.09 0.52
C ALA A 96 -11.46 11.97 1.08
N GLU A 97 -11.47 12.25 2.39
CA GLU A 97 -10.43 13.00 3.08
C GLU A 97 -9.11 12.22 3.16
N ILE A 98 -9.17 10.96 3.60
CA ILE A 98 -7.99 10.07 3.70
C ILE A 98 -7.31 9.91 2.33
N VAL A 99 -8.09 9.69 1.26
CA VAL A 99 -7.55 9.56 -0.10
C VAL A 99 -6.83 10.82 -0.55
N ARG A 100 -7.38 12.00 -0.23
CA ARG A 100 -6.80 13.29 -0.62
C ARG A 100 -5.47 13.54 0.10
N GLU A 101 -5.40 13.26 1.39
CA GLU A 101 -4.20 13.43 2.21
C GLU A 101 -3.06 12.52 1.75
N ILE A 102 -3.34 11.22 1.57
CA ILE A 102 -2.34 10.25 1.08
C ILE A 102 -1.84 10.65 -0.32
N SER A 103 -2.74 11.08 -1.20
CA SER A 103 -2.34 11.49 -2.55
C SER A 103 -1.40 12.70 -2.53
N ALA A 104 -1.70 13.71 -1.70
CA ALA A 104 -0.86 14.89 -1.54
C ALA A 104 0.54 14.59 -0.97
N GLU A 105 0.65 13.67 0.00
CA GLU A 105 1.95 13.26 0.55
C GLU A 105 2.81 12.49 -0.47
N THR A 106 2.19 11.62 -1.28
CA THR A 106 2.93 10.88 -2.32
C THR A 106 3.42 11.77 -3.46
N GLU A 107 2.81 12.93 -3.68
CA GLU A 107 3.26 13.93 -4.65
C GLU A 107 4.39 14.81 -4.12
N ASN A 108 4.43 15.04 -2.80
CA ASN A 108 5.37 15.97 -2.17
C ASN A 108 6.59 15.30 -1.52
N THR A 109 6.69 13.97 -1.57
CA THR A 109 7.86 13.24 -1.06
C THR A 109 9.02 13.43 -2.05
N PRO A 110 10.14 14.08 -1.64
CA PRO A 110 11.30 14.22 -2.50
C PRO A 110 11.81 12.82 -2.87
N ARG A 111 11.90 12.53 -4.17
CA ARG A 111 12.58 11.33 -4.66
C ARG A 111 14.03 11.44 -4.19
N ARG A 112 14.43 10.54 -3.30
CA ARG A 112 15.81 10.39 -2.86
C ARG A 112 16.65 9.81 -3.98
#